data_AF-A0A6N7INQ6-F1
#
_entry.id   AF-A0A6N7INQ6-F1
#
_cell.length_a   1.000
_cell.length_b   1.000
_cell.length_c   1.000
_cell.angle_alpha   90.00
_cell.angle_beta   90.00
_cell.angle_gamma   90.00
#
_symmetry.space_group_name_H-M   'P 1'
#
loop_
_entity.id
_entity.type
_entity.pdbx_description
1 polymer ?
#
loop_
_entity_poly.entity_id
_entity_poly.type
_entity_poly.pdbx_seq_one_letter_code
_entity_poly.pdbx_strand_id
1 'polypeptide(L)'
;EKQKALLRAEIFAGLLYEEQVIEMIFREVENMLDLEQSAGYRRIFNKGLEKGIEKGMEKGIEKGMEKGIEKGMEKGRRETLRENVLKLLYRKFKKLPAPYVEKIKTLDEYALGMILDNIFEINSLSELEEYL
;
A
#
# COMPACT_ATOMS: atom_id res chain seq x y z
N GLU A 1 17.84 -29.81 15.10
CA GLU A 1 17.20 -29.89 16.45
C GLU A 1 16.21 -31.04 16.57
N LYS A 2 15.26 -31.18 15.62
CA LYS A 2 14.27 -32.28 15.60
C LYS A 2 14.88 -33.69 15.74
N GLN A 3 15.92 -34.03 14.96
CA GLN A 3 16.62 -35.33 15.07
C GLN A 3 17.29 -35.56 16.44
N LYS A 4 17.84 -34.50 17.07
CA LYS A 4 18.43 -34.61 18.42
C LYS A 4 17.36 -34.82 19.48
N ALA A 5 16.17 -34.25 19.31
CA ALA A 5 15.04 -34.49 20.19
C ALA A 5 14.49 -35.91 20.01
N LEU A 6 14.40 -36.40 18.77
CA LEU A 6 13.98 -37.76 18.46
C LEU A 6 14.89 -38.80 19.11
N LEU A 7 16.21 -38.68 18.92
CA LEU A 7 17.20 -39.57 19.51
C LEU A 7 17.11 -39.62 21.04
N ARG A 8 16.88 -38.46 21.68
CA ARG A 8 16.69 -38.42 23.14
C ARG A 8 15.40 -39.14 23.56
N ALA A 9 14.30 -38.92 22.83
CA ALA A 9 13.03 -39.57 23.11
C ALA A 9 13.12 -41.10 22.91
N GLU A 10 13.86 -41.56 21.91
CA GLU A 10 14.11 -42.97 21.62
C GLU A 10 14.91 -43.63 22.75
N ILE A 11 15.99 -43.00 23.20
CA ILE A 11 16.79 -43.47 24.35
C ILE A 11 15.91 -43.61 25.61
N PHE A 12 15.05 -42.63 25.90
CA PHE A 12 14.16 -42.71 27.07
C PHE A 12 13.06 -43.77 26.91
N ALA A 13 12.51 -43.95 25.71
CA ALA A 13 11.53 -45.00 25.43
C ALA A 13 12.14 -46.40 25.60
N GLY A 14 13.43 -46.56 25.25
CA GLY A 14 14.26 -47.74 25.50
C GLY A 14 14.32 -48.23 26.94
N LEU A 15 14.03 -47.35 27.90
CA LEU A 15 14.03 -47.70 29.33
C LEU A 15 12.72 -48.33 29.80
N LEU A 16 11.64 -48.19 29.03
CA LEU A 16 10.27 -48.53 29.45
C LEU A 16 9.58 -49.54 28.54
N TYR A 17 10.05 -49.68 27.29
CA TYR A 17 9.39 -50.48 26.25
C TYR A 17 10.37 -51.43 25.56
N GLU A 18 9.83 -52.49 24.96
CA GLU A 18 10.60 -53.45 24.17
C GLU A 18 11.05 -52.86 22.83
N GLU A 19 12.20 -53.33 22.33
CA GLU A 19 12.84 -52.87 21.10
C GLU A 19 11.88 -52.86 19.90
N GLN A 20 11.07 -53.92 19.74
CA GLN A 20 10.09 -54.03 18.66
C GLN A 20 9.04 -52.89 18.68
N VAL A 21 8.64 -52.45 19.88
CA VAL A 21 7.65 -51.37 20.05
C VAL A 21 8.29 -50.02 19.71
N ILE A 22 9.56 -49.83 20.09
CA ILE A 22 10.32 -48.62 19.81
C ILE A 22 10.57 -48.49 18.31
N GLU A 23 11.07 -49.54 17.66
CA GLU A 23 11.30 -49.54 16.21
C GLU A 23 10.02 -49.21 15.44
N MET A 24 8.88 -49.81 15.82
CA MET A 24 7.60 -49.57 15.14
C MET A 24 7.16 -48.11 15.24
N ILE A 25 7.32 -47.47 16.40
CA ILE A 25 6.88 -46.09 16.64
C ILE A 25 7.86 -45.08 16.01
N PHE A 26 9.16 -45.24 16.27
CA PHE A 26 10.16 -44.24 15.91
C PHE A 26 10.46 -44.23 14.41
N ARG A 27 10.34 -45.37 13.71
CA ARG A 27 10.46 -45.45 12.24
C ARG A 27 9.44 -44.58 11.51
N GLU A 28 8.20 -44.55 11.99
CA GLU A 28 7.15 -43.71 11.40
C GLU A 28 7.48 -42.21 11.61
N VAL A 29 8.00 -41.86 12.79
CA VAL A 29 8.40 -40.49 13.12
C VAL A 29 9.60 -40.02 12.30
N GLU A 30 10.59 -40.89 12.07
CA GLU A 30 11.70 -40.60 11.16
C GLU A 30 11.23 -40.29 9.74
N ASN A 31 10.33 -41.13 9.19
CA ASN A 31 9.73 -40.89 7.87
C ASN A 31 9.02 -39.53 7.81
N MET A 32 8.35 -39.13 8.90
CA MET A 32 7.70 -37.81 8.98
C MET A 32 8.69 -36.64 9.04
N LEU A 33 9.85 -36.81 9.68
CA LEU A 33 10.90 -35.78 9.68
C LEU A 33 11.50 -35.58 8.28
N ASP A 34 11.54 -36.65 7.48
CA ASP A 34 12.01 -36.60 6.09
C ASP A 34 10.95 -36.11 5.09
N LEU A 35 9.68 -35.95 5.51
CA LEU A 35 8.63 -35.41 4.64
C LEU A 35 8.99 -34.03 4.09
N GLU A 36 9.65 -33.17 4.87
CA GLU A 36 10.13 -31.85 4.43
C GLU A 36 11.13 -31.96 3.26
N GLN A 37 11.85 -33.10 3.17
CA GLN A 37 12.76 -33.44 2.09
C GLN A 37 12.11 -34.24 0.96
N SER A 38 10.85 -34.65 1.12
CA SER A 38 10.14 -35.37 0.06
C SER A 38 9.90 -34.46 -1.15
N ALA A 39 9.98 -35.03 -2.35
CA ALA A 39 9.67 -34.29 -3.58
C ALA A 39 8.24 -33.75 -3.61
N GLY A 40 7.29 -34.50 -3.03
CA GLY A 40 5.88 -34.11 -2.93
C GLY A 40 5.69 -32.88 -2.05
N TYR A 41 6.27 -32.88 -0.84
CA TYR A 41 6.21 -31.73 0.06
C TYR A 41 6.84 -30.50 -0.55
N ARG A 42 8.08 -30.60 -1.07
CA ARG A 42 8.75 -29.47 -1.73
C ARG A 42 7.93 -28.89 -2.87
N ARG A 43 7.30 -29.74 -3.69
CA ARG A 43 6.43 -29.30 -4.79
C ARG A 43 5.22 -28.53 -4.27
N ILE A 44 4.54 -29.02 -3.24
CA ILE A 44 3.37 -28.35 -2.66
C ILE A 44 3.78 -27.03 -2.00
N PHE A 45 4.85 -27.04 -1.21
CA PHE A 45 5.38 -25.87 -0.54
C PHE A 45 5.78 -24.78 -1.55
N ASN A 46 6.57 -25.14 -2.58
CA ASN A 46 6.98 -24.19 -3.62
C ASN A 46 5.78 -23.62 -4.38
N LYS A 47 4.78 -24.45 -4.74
CA LYS A 47 3.54 -23.96 -5.35
C LYS A 47 2.76 -23.02 -4.43
N GLY A 48 2.73 -23.30 -3.13
CA GLY A 48 2.09 -22.43 -2.14
C GLY A 48 2.81 -21.09 -2.03
N LEU A 49 4.14 -21.11 -1.98
CA LEU A 49 4.99 -19.94 -1.94
C LEU A 49 4.83 -19.08 -3.20
N GLU A 50 4.91 -19.69 -4.38
CA GLU A 50 4.73 -19.02 -5.67
C GLU A 50 3.36 -18.33 -5.76
N LYS A 51 2.27 -19.05 -5.45
CA LYS A 51 0.92 -18.48 -5.39
C LYS A 51 0.78 -17.37 -4.34
N GLY A 52 1.47 -17.50 -3.21
CA GLY A 52 1.48 -16.49 -2.15
C GLY A 52 2.16 -15.22 -2.60
N ILE A 53 3.32 -15.34 -3.26
CA ILE A 53 4.07 -14.22 -3.83
C ILE A 53 3.28 -13.55 -4.94
N GLU A 54 2.74 -14.32 -5.89
CA GLU A 54 1.95 -13.81 -7.01
C GLU A 54 0.73 -13.01 -6.51
N LYS A 55 -0.09 -13.60 -5.62
CA LYS A 55 -1.25 -12.91 -5.04
C LYS A 55 -0.88 -11.71 -4.19
N GLY A 56 0.24 -11.80 -3.47
CA GLY A 56 0.74 -10.69 -2.64
C GLY A 56 1.18 -9.51 -3.50
N MET A 57 1.90 -9.80 -4.59
CA MET A 57 2.40 -8.81 -5.53
C MET A 57 1.27 -8.16 -6.32
N GLU A 58 0.33 -8.96 -6.86
CA GLU A 58 -0.84 -8.47 -7.59
C GLU A 58 -1.65 -7.50 -6.73
N LYS A 59 -2.03 -7.92 -5.51
CA LYS A 59 -2.78 -7.06 -4.57
C LYS A 59 -1.99 -5.83 -4.14
N GLY A 60 -0.68 -5.95 -3.98
CA GLY A 60 0.20 -4.86 -3.61
C GLY A 60 0.27 -3.79 -4.71
N ILE A 61 0.46 -4.23 -5.96
CA ILE A 61 0.52 -3.35 -7.14
C ILE A 61 -0.83 -2.68 -7.38
N GLU A 62 -1.93 -3.44 -7.38
CA GLU A 62 -3.27 -2.91 -7.61
C GLU A 62 -3.60 -1.79 -6.61
N LYS A 63 -3.46 -2.07 -5.31
CA LYS A 63 -3.74 -1.07 -4.25
C LYS A 63 -2.77 0.11 -4.28
N GLY A 64 -1.50 -0.13 -4.61
CA GLY A 64 -0.50 0.92 -4.72
C GLY A 64 -0.80 1.86 -5.88
N MET A 65 -1.15 1.30 -7.03
CA MET A 65 -1.47 2.03 -8.26
C MET A 65 -2.77 2.81 -8.12
N GLU A 66 -3.84 2.21 -7.59
CA GLU A 66 -5.12 2.88 -7.35
C GLU A 66 -4.94 4.13 -6.48
N LYS A 67 -4.30 3.97 -5.31
CA LYS A 67 -4.01 5.09 -4.39
C LYS A 67 -3.09 6.15 -5.01
N GLY A 68 -2.13 5.71 -5.81
CA GLY A 68 -1.20 6.62 -6.50
C GLY A 68 -1.91 7.47 -7.54
N ILE A 69 -2.76 6.86 -8.35
CA ILE A 69 -3.56 7.53 -9.39
C ILE A 69 -4.56 8.49 -8.74
N GLU A 70 -5.31 8.06 -7.73
CA GLU A 70 -6.30 8.89 -7.06
C GLU A 70 -5.67 10.17 -6.48
N LYS A 71 -4.60 10.04 -5.70
CA LYS A 71 -3.86 11.18 -5.14
C LYS A 71 -3.25 12.07 -6.22
N GLY A 72 -2.72 11.47 -7.28
CA GLY A 72 -2.14 12.20 -8.41
C GLY A 72 -3.21 13.03 -9.14
N MET A 73 -4.38 12.44 -9.40
CA MET A 73 -5.49 13.12 -10.05
C MET A 73 -6.08 14.23 -9.18
N GLU A 74 -6.26 14.00 -7.88
CA GLU A 74 -6.75 15.02 -6.94
C GLU A 74 -5.79 16.21 -6.88
N LYS A 75 -4.49 15.94 -6.71
CA LYS A 75 -3.46 16.99 -6.73
C LYS A 75 -3.46 17.77 -8.05
N GLY A 76 -3.51 17.06 -9.18
CA GLY A 76 -3.54 17.68 -10.50
C GLY A 76 -4.78 18.56 -10.72
N ARG A 77 -5.96 18.12 -10.27
CA ARG A 77 -7.20 18.93 -10.32
C ARG A 77 -7.06 20.21 -9.50
N ARG A 78 -6.56 20.12 -8.27
CA ARG A 78 -6.37 21.28 -7.39
C ARG A 78 -5.37 22.29 -7.95
N GLU A 79 -4.25 21.81 -8.49
CA GLU A 79 -3.25 22.68 -9.16
C GLU A 79 -3.84 23.35 -10.40
N THR A 80 -4.57 22.59 -11.23
CA THR A 80 -5.23 23.12 -12.43
C THR A 80 -6.28 24.18 -12.09
N LEU A 81 -7.11 23.95 -11.06
CA LEU A 81 -8.11 24.92 -10.61
C LEU A 81 -7.45 26.25 -10.23
N ARG A 82 -6.40 26.17 -9.41
CA ARG A 82 -5.63 27.34 -8.98
C ARG A 82 -5.01 28.10 -10.14
N GLU A 83 -4.36 27.38 -11.07
CA GLU A 83 -3.77 27.98 -12.27
C GLU A 83 -4.82 28.67 -13.13
N ASN A 84 -6.00 28.06 -13.29
CA ASN A 84 -7.10 28.65 -14.04
C ASN A 84 -7.62 29.92 -13.39
N VAL A 85 -7.84 29.92 -12.07
CA VAL A 85 -8.24 31.12 -11.31
C VAL A 85 -7.23 32.25 -11.52
N LEU A 86 -5.94 31.98 -11.30
CA LEU A 86 -4.88 32.98 -11.51
C LEU A 86 -4.87 33.50 -12.95
N LYS A 87 -4.94 32.61 -13.95
CA LYS A 87 -4.93 32.98 -15.37
C LYS A 87 -6.10 33.87 -15.74
N LEU A 88 -7.30 33.59 -15.22
CA LEU A 88 -8.49 34.40 -15.46
C LEU A 88 -8.38 35.77 -14.79
N LEU A 89 -7.93 35.82 -13.53
CA LEU A 89 -7.71 37.07 -12.81
C LEU A 89 -6.65 37.95 -13.50
N TYR A 90 -5.55 37.36 -13.97
CA TYR A 90 -4.54 38.08 -14.76
C TYR A 90 -5.12 38.66 -16.05
N ARG A 91 -6.00 37.92 -16.75
CA ARG A 91 -6.68 38.42 -17.94
C ARG A 91 -7.65 39.56 -17.63
N LYS A 92 -8.39 39.47 -16.52
CA LYS A 92 -9.38 40.47 -16.11
C LYS A 92 -8.72 41.77 -15.65
N PHE A 93 -7.76 41.68 -14.72
CA PHE A 93 -7.16 42.85 -14.09
C PHE A 93 -5.90 43.37 -14.80
N LYS A 94 -5.35 42.63 -15.77
CA LYS A 94 -4.07 42.86 -16.48
C LYS A 94 -2.81 42.84 -15.60
N LYS A 95 -2.90 43.34 -14.36
CA LYS A 95 -1.88 43.27 -13.32
C LYS A 95 -2.54 42.80 -12.03
N LEU A 96 -2.05 41.69 -11.48
CA LEU A 96 -2.45 41.18 -10.18
C LEU A 96 -1.29 41.42 -9.20
N PRO A 97 -1.48 42.20 -8.12
CA PRO A 97 -0.38 42.47 -7.17
C PRO A 97 0.08 41.18 -6.49
N ALA A 98 1.38 41.09 -6.17
CA ALA A 98 1.98 39.89 -5.57
C ALA A 98 1.27 39.37 -4.30
N PRO A 99 0.79 40.23 -3.37
CA PRO A 99 0.05 39.76 -2.19
C PRO A 99 -1.20 38.92 -2.55
N TYR A 100 -1.93 39.29 -3.59
CA TYR A 100 -3.12 38.54 -4.05
C TYR A 100 -2.74 37.18 -4.61
N VAL A 101 -1.65 37.12 -5.38
CA VAL A 101 -1.15 35.86 -5.95
C VAL A 101 -0.77 34.87 -4.86
N GLU A 102 -0.07 35.33 -3.82
CA GLU A 102 0.35 34.47 -2.72
C GLU A 102 -0.84 33.97 -1.89
N LYS A 103 -1.84 34.83 -1.62
CA LYS A 103 -3.09 34.39 -0.96
C LYS A 103 -3.79 33.29 -1.78
N ILE A 104 -3.99 33.51 -3.07
CA ILE A 104 -4.65 32.54 -3.98
C ILE A 104 -3.88 31.21 -4.04
N LYS A 105 -2.55 31.24 -3.96
CA LYS A 105 -1.74 30.00 -3.91
C LYS A 105 -2.00 29.17 -2.66
N THR A 106 -2.35 29.82 -1.55
CA THR A 106 -2.61 29.14 -0.27
C THR A 106 -4.07 28.75 -0.07
N LEU A 107 -5.00 29.27 -0.88
CA LEU A 107 -6.42 28.95 -0.78
C LEU A 107 -6.71 27.46 -1.00
N ASP A 108 -7.76 27.01 -0.32
CA ASP A 108 -8.35 25.69 -0.51
C ASP A 108 -9.20 25.63 -1.79
N GLU A 109 -9.67 24.43 -2.12
CA GLU A 109 -10.42 24.19 -3.36
C GLU A 109 -11.78 24.91 -3.37
N TYR A 110 -12.39 25.09 -2.20
CA TYR A 110 -13.68 25.73 -2.06
C TYR A 110 -13.59 27.24 -2.35
N ALA A 111 -12.64 27.94 -1.72
CA ALA A 111 -12.43 29.36 -1.96
C ALA A 111 -12.01 29.63 -3.42
N LEU A 112 -11.15 28.78 -3.99
CA LEU A 112 -10.81 28.87 -5.42
C LEU A 112 -12.04 28.66 -6.33
N GLY A 113 -12.92 27.72 -5.97
CA GLY A 113 -14.20 27.51 -6.65
C GLY A 113 -15.10 28.75 -6.59
N MET A 114 -15.24 29.36 -5.41
CA MET A 114 -16.03 30.58 -5.25
C MET A 114 -15.51 31.74 -6.11
N ILE A 115 -14.19 31.92 -6.20
CA ILE A 115 -13.59 32.92 -7.09
C ILE A 115 -13.87 32.60 -8.55
N LEU A 116 -13.77 31.33 -8.95
CA LEU A 116 -14.03 30.90 -10.32
C LEU A 116 -15.49 31.10 -10.72
N ASP A 117 -16.42 30.75 -9.85
CA ASP A 117 -17.86 30.86 -10.08
C ASP A 117 -18.32 32.31 -10.17
N ASN A 118 -17.69 33.21 -9.40
CA ASN A 118 -18.00 34.64 -9.38
C ASN A 118 -17.01 35.48 -10.20
N ILE A 119 -16.24 34.86 -11.10
CA ILE A 119 -15.13 35.54 -11.80
C ILE A 119 -15.62 36.70 -12.67
N PHE A 120 -16.86 36.68 -13.14
CA PHE A 120 -17.44 37.73 -13.98
C PHE A 120 -18.00 38.88 -13.14
N GLU A 121 -18.43 38.59 -11.93
CA GLU A 121 -19.02 39.50 -10.94
C GLU A 121 -17.93 40.31 -10.21
N ILE A 122 -16.74 39.75 -10.00
CA ILE A 122 -15.62 40.42 -9.31
C ILE A 122 -14.98 41.48 -10.22
N ASN A 123 -15.40 42.73 -10.14
CA ASN A 123 -14.99 43.82 -11.04
C ASN A 123 -13.81 44.66 -10.53
N SER A 124 -13.42 44.49 -9.26
CA SER A 124 -12.32 45.21 -8.64
C SER A 124 -11.46 44.31 -7.75
N LEU A 125 -10.23 44.75 -7.45
CA LEU A 125 -9.37 44.05 -6.49
C LEU A 125 -9.94 44.10 -5.06
N SER A 126 -10.76 45.09 -4.76
CA SER A 126 -11.45 45.21 -3.47
C SER A 126 -12.53 44.13 -3.32
N GLU A 127 -13.32 43.87 -4.37
CA GLU A 127 -14.30 42.77 -4.37
C GLU A 127 -13.62 41.41 -4.30
N LEU A 128 -12.45 41.25 -4.95
CA LEU A 128 -11.68 40.01 -4.88
C LEU A 128 -11.25 39.69 -3.43
N GLU A 129 -10.94 40.72 -2.63
CA GLU A 129 -10.51 40.57 -1.23
C GLU A 129 -11.55 39.85 -0.37
N GLU A 130 -12.85 39.93 -0.73
CA GLU A 130 -13.93 39.25 0.01
C GLU A 130 -13.87 37.72 -0.11
N TYR A 131 -13.07 37.19 -1.04
CA TYR A 131 -12.92 35.77 -1.34
C TYR A 131 -11.54 35.19 -0.92
N LEU A 132 -10.62 36.01 -0.39
CA LEU A 132 -9.25 35.64 -0.05
C LEU A 132 -9.03 35.43 1.44
#